data_AF-A0A329SVY1-F1
#
_entry.id   AF-A0A329SVY1-F1
#
_cell.length_a   1.000
_cell.length_b   1.000
_cell.length_c   1.000
_cell.angle_alpha   90.00
_cell.angle_beta   90.00
_cell.angle_gamma   90.00
#
_symmetry.space_group_name_H-M   'P 1'
#
loop_
_entity.id
_entity.type
_entity.pdbx_description
1 polymer ?
#
loop_
_entity_poly.entity_id
_entity_poly.type
_entity_poly.pdbx_seq_one_letter_code
_entity_poly.pdbx_strand_id
1 'polypeptide(L)'
;MLLELADECKQHIWELLDIQELCRVACVARNADQGVCIGPIWQRHARTLLAEGQEALQADLGVLSCRLQRRNASRNLLARDEKLEMMAIPQNEEGKLSGMYDTIDWRLWCRDTHVALTRFRTNNTGFAQAMSSLQELKTERSQLKEAMQNVKASSHADKHTRRLQMNCVKWMNRTHRRQAANAALSKAELAARLQSVENAIQATAQQRYFT
;
A
#
# COMPACT_ATOMS: atom_id res chain seq x y z
N MET A 1 9.14 38.42 -10.62
CA MET A 1 7.73 38.24 -10.26
C MET A 1 7.52 38.05 -8.76
N LEU A 2 7.76 36.88 -8.13
CA LEU A 2 7.49 36.71 -6.67
C LEU A 2 8.24 37.69 -5.77
N LEU A 3 9.48 38.05 -6.11
CA LEU A 3 10.30 39.00 -5.35
C LEU A 3 9.83 40.45 -5.46
N GLU A 4 9.04 40.78 -6.49
CA GLU A 4 8.58 42.15 -6.79
C GLU A 4 7.17 42.42 -6.27
N LEU A 5 6.50 41.41 -5.70
CA LEU A 5 5.17 41.53 -5.12
C LEU A 5 5.22 42.20 -3.75
N ALA A 6 4.12 42.86 -3.39
CA ALA A 6 3.88 43.29 -2.02
C ALA A 6 3.80 42.08 -1.08
N ASP A 7 4.24 42.25 0.16
CA ASP A 7 4.38 41.17 1.13
C ASP A 7 3.02 40.51 1.45
N GLU A 8 1.93 41.27 1.44
CA GLU A 8 0.57 40.74 1.60
C GLU A 8 0.18 39.80 0.46
N CYS A 9 0.54 40.15 -0.78
CA CYS A 9 0.29 39.30 -1.94
C CYS A 9 1.15 38.03 -1.89
N LYS A 10 2.40 38.14 -1.46
CA LYS A 10 3.26 36.96 -1.25
C LYS A 10 2.64 36.04 -0.19
N GLN A 11 2.23 36.59 0.96
CA GLN A 11 1.59 35.83 2.04
C GLN A 11 0.41 35.01 1.53
N HIS A 12 -0.50 35.61 0.76
CA HIS A 12 -1.65 34.91 0.19
C HIS A 12 -1.23 33.79 -0.78
N ILE A 13 -0.22 34.03 -1.63
CA ILE A 13 0.29 33.00 -2.54
C ILE A 13 0.84 31.82 -1.74
N TRP A 14 1.69 32.09 -0.74
CA TRP A 14 2.31 31.06 0.09
C TRP A 14 1.28 30.24 0.88
N GLU A 15 0.18 30.85 1.31
CA GLU A 15 -0.90 30.15 2.02
C GLU A 15 -1.74 29.22 1.12
N LEU A 16 -1.73 29.45 -0.20
CA LEU A 16 -2.45 28.63 -1.18
C LEU A 16 -1.63 27.45 -1.70
N LEU A 17 -0.30 27.48 -1.53
CA LEU A 17 0.57 26.42 -2.01
C LEU A 17 0.34 25.13 -1.23
N ASP A 18 0.28 24.01 -1.95
CA ASP A 18 0.27 22.71 -1.29
C ASP A 18 1.66 22.38 -0.69
N ILE A 19 1.73 21.32 0.12
CA ILE A 19 3.00 20.93 0.75
C ILE A 19 4.11 20.62 -0.25
N GLN A 20 3.78 20.08 -1.42
CA GLN A 20 4.74 19.70 -2.44
C GLN A 20 5.33 20.94 -3.10
N GLU A 21 4.48 21.90 -3.44
CA GLU A 21 4.83 23.20 -3.99
C GLU A 21 5.62 24.03 -3.00
N LEU A 22 5.20 24.09 -1.74
CA LEU A 22 5.95 24.74 -0.66
C LEU A 22 7.37 24.15 -0.55
N CYS A 23 7.50 22.83 -0.53
CA CYS A 23 8.80 22.17 -0.48
C CYS A 23 9.66 22.52 -1.72
N ARG A 24 9.05 22.62 -2.91
CA ARG A 24 9.76 22.97 -4.15
C ARG A 24 10.23 24.41 -4.16
N VAL A 25 9.32 25.36 -3.90
CA VAL A 25 9.62 26.80 -3.88
C VAL A 25 10.73 27.09 -2.89
N ALA A 26 10.65 26.53 -1.69
CA ALA A 26 11.65 26.72 -0.66
C ALA A 26 13.04 26.15 -1.03
N CYS A 27 13.11 25.14 -1.92
CA CYS A 27 14.38 24.59 -2.41
C CYS A 27 14.97 25.37 -3.59
N VAL A 28 14.12 25.96 -4.44
CA VAL A 28 14.52 26.53 -5.74
C VAL A 28 14.74 28.04 -5.66
N ALA A 29 13.92 28.75 -4.90
CA ALA A 29 13.91 30.21 -4.90
C ALA A 29 14.44 30.74 -3.56
N ARG A 30 15.73 31.08 -3.53
CA ARG A 30 16.34 31.78 -2.39
C ARG A 30 15.62 33.13 -2.20
N ASN A 31 15.25 33.44 -0.96
CA ASN A 31 14.57 34.67 -0.55
C ASN A 31 13.12 34.84 -1.07
N ALA A 32 12.50 33.79 -1.65
CA ALA A 32 11.09 33.87 -2.06
C ALA A 32 10.11 34.00 -0.88
N ASP A 33 10.59 33.66 0.32
CA ASP A 33 9.94 33.81 1.61
C ASP A 33 10.20 35.18 2.28
N GLN A 34 11.00 36.04 1.66
CA GLN A 34 11.28 37.36 2.21
C GLN A 34 10.00 38.21 2.26
N GLY A 35 9.66 38.67 3.47
CA GLY A 35 8.44 39.41 3.76
C GLY A 35 7.24 38.53 4.10
N VAL A 36 7.40 37.20 4.11
CA VAL A 36 6.32 36.24 4.38
C VAL A 36 6.50 35.64 5.77
N CYS A 37 5.41 35.57 6.53
CA CYS A 37 5.39 34.85 7.80
C CYS A 37 5.22 33.35 7.54
N ILE A 38 6.33 32.68 7.19
CA ILE A 38 6.31 31.27 6.77
C ILE A 38 6.14 30.27 7.92
N GLY A 39 6.52 30.62 9.15
CA GLY A 39 6.47 29.72 10.31
C GLY A 39 5.09 29.11 10.54
N PRO A 40 4.02 29.93 10.66
CA PRO A 40 2.65 29.45 10.82
C PRO A 40 2.15 28.61 9.63
N ILE A 41 2.58 28.92 8.40
CA ILE A 41 2.21 28.16 7.20
C ILE A 41 2.77 26.74 7.30
N TRP A 42 4.08 26.61 7.57
CA TRP A 42 4.70 25.30 7.79
C TRP A 42 4.06 24.57 8.96
N GLN A 43 3.88 25.23 10.11
CA GLN A 43 3.25 24.60 11.27
C GLN A 43 1.86 24.02 10.95
N ARG A 44 1.02 24.76 10.22
CA ARG A 44 -0.30 24.28 9.78
C ARG A 44 -0.17 23.01 8.95
N HIS A 45 0.69 23.01 7.92
CA HIS A 45 0.89 21.82 7.08
C HIS A 45 1.50 20.65 7.86
N ALA A 46 2.42 20.89 8.80
CA ALA A 46 2.98 19.84 9.67
C ALA A 46 1.88 19.14 10.45
N ARG A 47 0.94 19.90 11.03
CA ARG A 47 -0.20 19.37 11.78
C ARG A 47 -1.13 18.57 10.89
N THR A 48 -1.48 19.09 9.70
CA THR A 48 -2.30 18.35 8.73
C THR A 48 -1.66 17.03 8.33
N LEU A 49 -0.38 17.02 7.97
CA LEU A 49 0.34 15.79 7.59
C LEU A 49 0.41 14.77 8.73
N LEU A 50 0.54 15.25 9.97
CA LEU A 50 0.56 14.38 11.14
C LEU A 50 -0.81 13.74 11.37
N ALA A 51 -1.90 14.50 11.24
CA ALA A 51 -3.26 13.99 11.30
C ALA A 51 -3.52 12.95 10.20
N GLU A 52 -3.16 13.25 8.94
CA GLU A 52 -3.23 12.29 7.84
C GLU A 52 -2.42 11.01 8.12
N GLY A 53 -1.24 11.15 8.74
CA GLY A 53 -0.42 10.02 9.14
C GLY A 53 -1.06 9.17 10.24
N GLN A 54 -1.79 9.78 11.17
CA GLN A 54 -2.54 9.07 12.20
C GLN A 54 -3.74 8.33 11.62
N GLU A 55 -4.50 8.97 10.72
CA GLU A 55 -5.61 8.33 10.00
C GLU A 55 -5.10 7.14 9.16
N ALA A 56 -3.99 7.33 8.46
CA ALA A 56 -3.38 6.26 7.67
C ALA A 56 -2.93 5.07 8.53
N LEU A 57 -2.49 5.32 9.77
CA LEU A 57 -2.15 4.26 10.74
C LEU A 57 -3.40 3.55 11.29
N GLN A 58 -4.53 4.25 11.44
CA GLN A 58 -5.79 3.64 11.90
C GLN A 58 -6.42 2.76 10.81
N ALA A 59 -6.30 3.18 9.54
CA ALA A 59 -6.80 2.42 8.41
C ALA A 59 -5.90 1.22 8.03
N ASP A 60 -4.62 1.24 8.43
CA ASP A 60 -3.67 0.17 8.12
C ASP A 60 -3.67 -0.95 9.17
N LEU A 61 -4.16 -2.12 8.79
CA LEU A 61 -4.07 -3.36 9.59
C LEU A 61 -2.73 -4.11 9.36
N GLY A 62 -1.81 -3.54 8.59
CA GLY A 62 -0.58 -4.18 8.11
C GLY A 62 0.69 -3.95 8.94
N VAL A 63 1.74 -4.67 8.55
CA VAL A 63 3.08 -4.72 9.21
C VAL A 63 3.91 -3.44 9.01
N LEU A 64 3.58 -2.62 8.00
CA LEU A 64 4.36 -1.45 7.59
C LEU A 64 4.13 -0.22 8.48
N SER A 65 3.08 -0.26 9.32
CA SER A 65 2.68 0.76 10.29
C SER A 65 3.75 1.08 11.35
N CYS A 66 4.55 0.10 11.78
CA CYS A 66 5.53 0.24 12.86
C CYS A 66 6.61 1.32 12.62
N ARG A 67 7.00 1.57 11.36
CA ARG A 67 8.00 2.59 11.04
C ARG A 67 7.39 3.99 11.08
N LEU A 68 6.20 4.16 10.51
CA LEU A 68 5.48 5.43 10.53
C LEU A 68 5.05 5.79 11.96
N GLN A 69 4.56 4.81 12.73
CA GLN A 69 4.18 4.99 14.13
C GLN A 69 5.35 5.46 15.01
N ARG A 70 6.53 4.83 14.88
CA ARG A 70 7.74 5.28 15.58
C ARG A 70 8.15 6.70 15.18
N ARG A 71 8.06 7.02 13.88
CA ARG A 71 8.39 8.37 13.38
C ARG A 71 7.40 9.43 13.87
N ASN A 72 6.12 9.07 14.00
CA ASN A 72 5.08 10.00 14.46
C ASN A 72 5.00 10.09 15.98
N ALA A 73 5.52 9.11 16.73
CA ALA A 73 5.46 9.09 18.19
C ALA A 73 6.07 10.34 18.83
N SER A 74 7.29 10.73 18.43
CA SER A 74 7.93 11.96 18.91
C SER A 74 7.20 13.22 18.43
N ARG A 75 6.55 13.17 17.26
CA ARG A 75 5.82 14.30 16.69
C ARG A 75 4.46 14.53 17.31
N ASN A 76 3.80 13.47 17.74
CA ASN A 76 2.52 13.50 18.42
C ASN A 76 2.60 14.17 19.80
N LEU A 77 3.78 14.22 20.42
CA LEU A 77 4.00 14.95 21.67
C LEU A 77 3.81 16.46 21.47
N LEU A 78 4.18 16.99 20.30
CA LEU A 78 4.06 18.41 19.96
C LEU A 78 2.68 18.80 19.39
N ALA A 79 1.86 17.81 19.05
CA ALA A 79 0.49 18.02 18.56
C ALA A 79 -0.56 17.88 19.67
N ARG A 80 -0.19 17.36 20.84
CA ARG A 80 -1.09 17.17 21.99
C ARG A 80 -1.36 18.46 22.77
N ASP A 81 -0.53 19.48 22.62
CA ASP A 81 -0.65 20.70 23.44
C ASP A 81 -1.88 21.55 23.10
N GLU A 82 -2.46 21.49 21.90
CA GLU A 82 -3.74 22.19 21.62
C GLU A 82 -4.92 21.62 22.44
N LYS A 83 -4.86 20.32 22.82
CA LYS A 83 -5.86 19.74 23.74
C LYS A 83 -5.61 20.09 25.19
N LEU A 84 -4.38 20.43 25.56
CA LEU A 84 -3.99 20.92 26.88
C LEU A 84 -4.24 22.44 27.02
N GLU A 85 -4.15 23.21 25.94
CA GLU A 85 -4.58 24.63 25.90
C GLU A 85 -6.09 24.77 26.18
N MET A 86 -6.92 23.79 25.81
CA MET A 86 -8.33 23.75 26.23
C MET A 86 -8.55 23.31 27.69
N MET A 87 -7.52 22.80 28.37
CA MET A 87 -7.55 22.45 29.80
C MET A 87 -6.65 23.38 30.61
N ALA A 88 -7.10 24.64 30.76
CA ALA A 88 -6.71 25.57 31.81
C ALA A 88 -5.26 25.44 32.35
N ILE A 89 -4.27 25.74 31.51
CA ILE A 89 -2.89 25.93 31.99
C ILE A 89 -2.83 27.33 32.65
N PRO A 90 -2.24 27.48 33.85
CA PRO A 90 -2.04 28.79 34.46
C PRO A 90 -1.18 29.67 33.53
N GLN A 91 -1.64 30.90 33.26
CA GLN A 91 -1.06 31.90 32.36
C GLN A 91 0.45 32.21 32.54
N ASN A 92 1.10 31.67 33.57
CA ASN A 92 2.53 31.83 33.86
C ASN A 92 3.44 30.88 33.06
N GLU A 93 2.92 29.86 32.37
CA GLU A 93 3.71 28.89 31.58
C GLU A 93 3.58 29.08 30.04
N GLU A 94 2.62 29.88 29.56
CA GLU A 94 2.41 30.14 28.12
C GLU A 94 3.66 30.74 27.45
N GLY A 95 4.37 31.63 28.14
CA GLY A 95 5.61 32.25 27.63
C GLY A 95 6.78 31.27 27.50
N LYS A 96 6.81 30.17 28.26
CA LYS A 96 7.87 29.14 28.17
C LYS A 96 7.59 28.12 27.06
N LEU A 97 6.32 27.76 26.87
CA LEU A 97 5.91 26.83 25.81
C LEU A 97 5.96 27.49 24.43
N SER A 98 5.53 28.75 24.31
CA SER A 98 5.60 29.53 23.07
C SER A 98 7.03 29.65 22.54
N GLY A 99 8.03 29.86 23.41
CA GLY A 99 9.44 29.88 23.03
C GLY A 99 9.99 28.52 22.57
N MET A 100 9.40 27.40 22.99
CA MET A 100 9.81 26.07 22.53
C MET A 100 9.35 25.82 21.09
N TYR A 101 8.18 26.32 20.71
CA TYR A 101 7.63 26.20 19.35
C TYR A 101 8.35 27.07 18.32
N ASP A 102 8.98 28.17 18.76
CA ASP A 102 9.83 29.02 17.92
C ASP A 102 11.21 28.40 17.62
N THR A 103 11.66 27.42 18.42
CA THR A 103 12.92 26.69 18.15
C THR A 103 12.76 25.54 17.17
N ILE A 104 11.53 25.17 16.81
CA ILE A 104 11.26 24.07 15.89
C ILE A 104 11.45 24.56 14.45
N ASP A 105 12.33 23.89 13.71
CA ASP A 105 12.38 24.03 12.26
C ASP A 105 11.17 23.34 11.62
N TRP A 106 10.05 24.06 11.59
CA TRP A 106 8.77 23.59 11.03
C TRP A 106 8.89 23.17 9.58
N ARG A 107 9.75 23.85 8.81
CA ARG A 107 9.99 23.51 7.41
C ARG A 107 10.62 22.12 7.30
N LEU A 108 11.68 21.85 8.05
CA LEU A 108 12.30 20.53 8.08
C LEU A 108 11.30 19.48 8.57
N TRP A 109 10.52 19.81 9.60
CA TRP A 109 9.52 18.94 10.18
C TRP A 109 8.43 18.51 9.19
N CYS A 110 7.86 19.48 8.48
CA CYS A 110 6.90 19.27 7.40
C CYS A 110 7.46 18.35 6.33
N ARG A 111 8.64 18.69 5.80
CA ARG A 111 9.27 17.94 4.72
C ARG A 111 9.49 16.49 5.12
N ASP A 112 10.01 16.26 6.32
CA ASP A 112 10.30 14.93 6.82
C ASP A 112 9.05 14.07 6.97
N THR A 113 7.98 14.67 7.50
CA THR A 113 6.69 14.02 7.72
C THR A 113 6.04 13.69 6.37
N HIS A 114 6.06 14.65 5.43
CA HIS A 114 5.56 14.45 4.07
C HIS A 114 6.29 13.29 3.37
N VAL A 115 7.64 13.27 3.42
CA VAL A 115 8.43 12.18 2.82
C VAL A 115 8.13 10.84 3.50
N ALA A 116 7.94 10.81 4.83
CA ALA A 116 7.54 9.61 5.55
C ALA A 116 6.22 9.06 5.04
N LEU A 117 5.22 9.93 4.97
CA LEU A 117 3.84 9.59 4.63
C LEU A 117 3.73 9.15 3.17
N THR A 118 4.38 9.85 2.24
CA THR A 118 4.42 9.47 0.82
C THR A 118 5.07 8.10 0.65
N ARG A 119 6.22 7.84 1.29
CA ARG A 119 6.87 6.52 1.24
C ARG A 119 5.99 5.43 1.84
N PHE A 120 5.32 5.72 2.95
CA PHE A 120 4.38 4.79 3.57
C PHE A 120 3.24 4.44 2.62
N ARG A 121 2.59 5.45 2.01
CA ARG A 121 1.51 5.25 1.04
C ARG A 121 1.99 4.41 -0.15
N THR A 122 3.11 4.76 -0.78
CA THR A 122 3.66 3.99 -1.91
C THR A 122 3.97 2.55 -1.54
N ASN A 123 4.59 2.32 -0.37
CA ASN A 123 4.92 0.98 0.09
C ASN A 123 3.67 0.16 0.42
N ASN A 124 2.66 0.76 1.06
CA ASN A 124 1.40 0.10 1.38
C ASN A 124 0.61 -0.25 0.11
N THR A 125 0.55 0.64 -0.87
CA THR A 125 -0.08 0.33 -2.16
C THR A 125 0.63 -0.82 -2.86
N GLY A 126 1.96 -0.81 -2.90
CA GLY A 126 2.74 -1.90 -3.49
C GLY A 126 2.58 -3.23 -2.74
N PHE A 127 2.48 -3.19 -1.41
CA PHE A 127 2.22 -4.36 -0.58
C PHE A 127 0.81 -4.91 -0.79
N ALA A 128 -0.22 -4.04 -0.83
CA ALA A 128 -1.60 -4.44 -1.08
C ALA A 128 -1.78 -5.07 -2.47
N GLN A 129 -1.15 -4.50 -3.50
CA GLN A 129 -1.12 -5.08 -4.85
C GLN A 129 -0.48 -6.47 -4.84
N ALA A 130 0.68 -6.63 -4.19
CA ALA A 130 1.36 -7.92 -4.09
C ALA A 130 0.51 -8.97 -3.35
N MET A 131 -0.20 -8.58 -2.28
CA MET A 131 -1.11 -9.45 -1.56
C MET A 131 -2.30 -9.89 -2.43
N SER A 132 -2.87 -9.00 -3.24
CA SER A 132 -3.91 -9.34 -4.22
C SER A 132 -3.40 -10.37 -5.22
N SER A 133 -2.25 -10.13 -5.84
CA SER A 133 -1.64 -11.07 -6.79
C SER A 133 -1.33 -12.43 -6.16
N LEU A 134 -0.88 -12.46 -4.91
CA LEU A 134 -0.62 -13.69 -4.19
C LEU A 134 -1.93 -14.46 -3.89
N GLN A 135 -3.01 -13.74 -3.60
CA GLN A 135 -4.33 -14.34 -3.42
C GLN A 135 -4.87 -14.91 -4.74
N GLU A 136 -4.72 -14.21 -5.85
CA GLU A 136 -5.06 -14.71 -7.19
C GLU A 136 -4.30 -16.00 -7.51
N LEU A 137 -2.97 -16.02 -7.32
CA LEU A 137 -2.16 -17.24 -7.53
C LEU A 137 -2.60 -18.39 -6.62
N LYS A 138 -3.00 -18.11 -5.36
CA LYS A 138 -3.54 -19.13 -4.46
C LYS A 138 -4.88 -19.68 -4.97
N THR A 139 -5.75 -18.83 -5.52
CA THR A 139 -7.02 -19.27 -6.11
C THR A 139 -6.80 -20.11 -7.37
N GLU A 140 -5.88 -19.69 -8.25
CA GLU A 140 -5.49 -20.47 -9.43
C GLU A 140 -4.92 -21.83 -9.03
N ARG A 141 -4.03 -21.87 -8.02
CA ARG A 141 -3.51 -23.12 -7.47
C ARG A 141 -4.62 -24.04 -6.99
N SER A 142 -5.63 -23.54 -6.28
CA SER A 142 -6.77 -24.38 -5.84
C SER A 142 -7.57 -24.92 -7.02
N GLN A 143 -7.86 -24.09 -8.03
CA GLN A 143 -8.60 -24.50 -9.23
C GLN A 143 -7.83 -25.55 -10.03
N LEU A 144 -6.50 -25.40 -10.17
CA LEU A 144 -5.66 -26.38 -10.85
C LEU A 144 -5.60 -27.72 -10.08
N LYS A 145 -5.56 -27.68 -8.74
CA LYS A 145 -5.63 -28.90 -7.91
C LYS A 145 -6.95 -29.63 -8.11
N GLU A 146 -8.06 -28.91 -8.13
CA GLU A 146 -9.39 -29.47 -8.39
C GLU A 146 -9.49 -30.06 -9.80
N ALA A 147 -9.03 -29.34 -10.82
CA ALA A 147 -8.98 -29.83 -12.19
C ALA A 147 -8.14 -31.12 -12.32
N MET A 148 -6.98 -31.18 -11.66
CA MET A 148 -6.16 -32.40 -11.61
C MET A 148 -6.89 -33.57 -10.94
N GLN A 149 -7.64 -33.31 -9.87
CA GLN A 149 -8.42 -34.35 -9.19
C GLN A 149 -9.57 -34.85 -10.08
N ASN A 150 -10.25 -33.95 -10.79
CA ASN A 150 -11.30 -34.28 -11.75
C ASN A 150 -10.78 -35.11 -12.94
N VAL A 151 -9.58 -34.79 -13.45
CA VAL A 151 -8.90 -35.60 -14.48
C VAL A 151 -8.55 -37.00 -13.96
N LYS A 152 -8.11 -37.13 -12.70
CA LYS A 152 -7.85 -38.45 -12.09
C LYS A 152 -9.14 -39.25 -11.93
N ALA A 153 -10.20 -38.61 -11.42
CA ALA A 153 -11.50 -39.24 -11.19
C ALA A 153 -12.14 -39.70 -12.51
N SER A 154 -12.12 -38.86 -13.55
CA SER A 154 -12.60 -39.22 -14.90
C SER A 154 -11.77 -40.36 -15.52
N SER A 155 -10.44 -40.36 -15.39
CA SER A 155 -9.61 -41.50 -15.83
C SER A 155 -9.99 -42.81 -15.12
N HIS A 156 -10.30 -42.76 -13.82
CA HIS A 156 -10.75 -43.94 -13.08
C HIS A 156 -12.15 -44.39 -13.49
N ALA A 157 -13.08 -43.45 -13.67
CA ALA A 157 -14.41 -43.70 -14.19
C ALA A 157 -14.33 -44.33 -15.60
N ASP A 158 -13.54 -43.76 -16.51
CA ASP A 158 -13.30 -44.29 -17.85
C ASP A 158 -12.71 -45.69 -17.84
N LYS A 159 -11.77 -46.00 -16.93
CA LYS A 159 -11.24 -47.35 -16.78
C LYS A 159 -12.31 -48.33 -16.30
N HIS A 160 -13.16 -47.92 -15.35
CA HIS A 160 -14.25 -48.73 -14.85
C HIS A 160 -15.32 -48.95 -15.93
N THR A 161 -15.71 -47.90 -16.65
CA THR A 161 -16.61 -47.93 -17.80
C THR A 161 -16.03 -48.78 -18.92
N ARG A 162 -14.73 -48.71 -19.22
CA ARG A 162 -14.07 -49.60 -20.19
C ARG A 162 -14.07 -51.06 -19.75
N ARG A 163 -13.92 -51.38 -18.47
CA ARG A 163 -14.02 -52.75 -17.95
C ARG A 163 -15.45 -53.29 -18.07
N LEU A 164 -16.45 -52.48 -17.72
CA LEU A 164 -17.87 -52.81 -17.91
C LEU A 164 -18.21 -52.95 -19.40
N GLN A 165 -17.78 -52.00 -20.23
CA GLN A 165 -17.91 -52.07 -21.68
C GLN A 165 -17.19 -53.29 -22.24
N MET A 166 -16.00 -53.69 -21.79
CA MET A 166 -15.34 -54.92 -22.27
C MET A 166 -16.15 -56.19 -22.01
N ASN A 167 -16.95 -56.23 -20.93
CA ASN A 167 -17.92 -57.31 -20.70
C ASN A 167 -19.11 -57.23 -21.68
N CYS A 168 -19.49 -56.03 -22.11
CA CYS A 168 -20.56 -55.78 -23.10
C CYS A 168 -20.07 -55.75 -24.57
N VAL A 169 -18.76 -55.65 -24.83
CA VAL A 169 -18.13 -55.41 -26.15
C VAL A 169 -18.00 -56.70 -26.98
N LYS A 170 -18.36 -57.86 -26.43
CA LYS A 170 -18.82 -58.97 -27.27
C LYS A 170 -20.05 -58.61 -28.13
N TRP A 171 -20.78 -57.53 -27.81
CA TRP A 171 -22.05 -57.20 -28.45
C TRP A 171 -22.06 -55.94 -29.34
N MET A 172 -21.11 -55.00 -29.22
CA MET A 172 -21.31 -53.67 -29.85
C MET A 172 -20.04 -53.02 -30.41
N ASN A 173 -19.26 -53.78 -31.16
CA ASN A 173 -17.97 -53.35 -31.75
C ASN A 173 -18.09 -52.46 -33.01
N ARG A 174 -19.22 -51.77 -33.25
CA ARG A 174 -19.44 -51.09 -34.55
C ARG A 174 -19.71 -49.58 -34.53
N THR A 175 -20.05 -48.93 -33.40
CA THR A 175 -20.68 -47.59 -33.50
C THR A 175 -20.07 -46.42 -32.73
N HIS A 176 -19.03 -46.56 -31.90
CA HIS A 176 -18.56 -45.43 -31.06
C HIS A 176 -17.06 -45.09 -31.15
N ARG A 177 -16.42 -45.30 -32.31
CA ARG A 177 -15.06 -44.76 -32.55
C ARG A 177 -15.01 -43.25 -32.83
N ARG A 178 -16.13 -42.54 -32.77
CA ARG A 178 -16.18 -41.10 -32.98
C ARG A 178 -17.06 -40.47 -31.91
N GLN A 179 -16.43 -39.91 -30.87
CA GLN A 179 -16.86 -38.74 -30.10
C GLN A 179 -16.14 -38.74 -28.75
N ALA A 180 -15.05 -37.97 -28.65
CA ALA A 180 -14.59 -37.28 -27.44
C ALA A 180 -13.23 -36.63 -27.75
N ALA A 181 -13.26 -35.57 -28.55
CA ALA A 181 -12.17 -34.61 -28.61
C ALA A 181 -12.69 -33.31 -27.97
N ASN A 182 -12.74 -33.30 -26.63
CA ASN A 182 -12.75 -32.05 -25.90
C ASN A 182 -11.33 -31.81 -25.43
N ALA A 183 -10.80 -30.64 -25.75
CA ALA A 183 -9.47 -30.17 -25.36
C ALA A 183 -9.39 -30.01 -23.84
N ALA A 184 -9.35 -31.12 -23.11
CA ALA A 184 -8.86 -31.17 -21.75
C ALA A 184 -7.33 -31.10 -21.84
N LEU A 185 -6.73 -30.06 -21.24
CA LEU A 185 -5.30 -30.00 -21.01
C LEU A 185 -4.82 -31.36 -20.49
N SER A 186 -3.77 -31.89 -21.10
CA SER A 186 -3.21 -33.16 -20.69
C SER A 186 -2.78 -33.08 -19.22
N LYS A 187 -2.82 -34.21 -18.52
CA LYS A 187 -2.37 -34.30 -17.11
C LYS A 187 -0.96 -33.70 -16.91
N ALA A 188 -0.09 -33.80 -17.92
CA ALA A 188 1.25 -33.23 -17.90
C ALA A 188 1.24 -31.69 -17.98
N GLU A 189 0.40 -31.09 -18.83
CA GLU A 189 0.25 -29.63 -18.93
C GLU A 189 -0.36 -29.02 -17.66
N LEU A 190 -1.34 -29.71 -17.05
CA LEU A 190 -1.90 -29.29 -15.76
C LEU A 190 -0.85 -29.34 -14.63
N ALA A 191 -0.03 -30.38 -14.59
CA ALA A 191 1.05 -30.50 -13.61
C ALA A 191 2.13 -29.42 -13.83
N ALA A 192 2.49 -29.12 -15.08
CA ALA A 192 3.45 -28.07 -15.42
C ALA A 192 2.93 -26.68 -15.01
N ARG A 193 1.65 -26.37 -15.27
CA ARG A 193 1.02 -25.13 -14.82
C ARG A 193 0.98 -25.01 -13.30
N LEU A 194 0.61 -26.08 -12.60
CA LEU A 194 0.58 -26.09 -11.14
C LEU A 194 1.97 -25.82 -10.54
N GLN A 195 3.00 -26.47 -11.07
CA GLN A 195 4.38 -26.23 -10.64
C GLN A 195 4.82 -24.78 -10.92
N SER A 196 4.43 -24.22 -12.07
CA SER A 196 4.72 -22.81 -12.39
C SER A 196 4.09 -21.84 -11.39
N VAL A 197 2.81 -22.07 -11.02
CA VAL A 197 2.10 -21.24 -10.04
C VAL A 197 2.73 -21.39 -8.65
N GLU A 198 3.12 -22.60 -8.25
CA GLU A 198 3.80 -22.83 -6.97
C GLU A 198 5.17 -22.12 -6.91
N ASN A 199 5.94 -22.16 -8.00
CA ASN A 199 7.19 -21.43 -8.12
C ASN A 199 6.96 -19.90 -8.06
N ALA A 200 5.91 -19.38 -8.72
CA ALA A 200 5.55 -17.96 -8.67
C ALA A 200 5.14 -17.51 -7.26
N ILE A 201 4.38 -18.33 -6.53
CA ILE A 201 4.04 -18.08 -5.12
C ILE A 201 5.30 -18.03 -4.26
N GLN A 202 6.22 -18.99 -4.43
CA GLN A 202 7.48 -19.02 -3.68
C GLN A 202 8.36 -17.81 -3.97
N ALA A 203 8.51 -17.45 -5.25
CA ALA A 203 9.30 -16.28 -5.66
C ALA A 203 8.72 -14.97 -5.08
N THR A 204 7.39 -14.81 -5.13
CA THR A 204 6.69 -13.64 -4.59
C THR A 204 6.84 -13.55 -3.06
N ALA A 205 6.81 -14.68 -2.36
CA ALA A 205 7.04 -14.74 -0.92
C ALA A 205 8.51 -14.41 -0.55
N GLN A 206 9.49 -14.97 -1.27
CA GLN A 206 10.90 -14.74 -1.00
C GLN A 206 11.30 -13.28 -1.20
N GLN A 207 10.81 -12.63 -2.27
CA GLN A 207 11.12 -11.23 -2.56
C GLN A 207 10.56 -10.23 -1.53
N ARG A 208 9.60 -10.62 -0.68
CA ARG A 208 8.89 -9.68 0.20
C ARG A 208 9.07 -9.93 1.70
N TYR A 209 9.47 -11.13 2.11
CA TYR A 209 9.74 -11.44 3.52
C TYR A 209 11.24 -11.43 3.89
N PHE A 210 12.16 -11.38 2.91
CA PHE A 210 13.62 -11.41 3.13
C PHE A 210 14.39 -10.17 2.63
N THR A 211 13.69 -9.04 2.42
CA THR A 211 14.30 -7.72 2.18
C THR A 211 13.88 -6.74 3.25
#